data_AF-A0A961Y1Y8-F1
#
_entry.id   AF-A0A961Y1Y8-F1
#
_cell.length_a   1.000
_cell.length_b   1.000
_cell.length_c   1.000
_cell.angle_alpha   90.00
_cell.angle_beta   90.00
_cell.angle_gamma   90.00
#
_symmetry.space_group_name_H-M   'P 1'
#
loop_
_entity.id
_entity.type
_entity.pdbx_description
1 polymer ?
#
loop_
_entity_poly.entity_id
_entity_poly.type
_entity_poly.pdbx_seq_one_letter_code
_entity_poly.pdbx_strand_id
1 'polypeptide(L)'
;MPEIQSRHTLWRAFVPRWAHLPLSGEGAARFGGRWNPVGHPTIYAAFELSTAWAEYNQSFVQHPALIAQLELRNARLADLTSAEALERWCVTSDIHQCEWRDLV
;
A
#
# COMPACT_ATOMS: atom_id res chain seq x y z
N MET A 1 25.64 -0.55 -8.45
CA MET A 1 25.41 -0.02 -7.09
C MET A 1 25.27 -1.23 -6.16
N PRO A 2 25.94 -1.26 -4.99
CA PRO A 2 25.76 -2.39 -4.08
C PRO A 2 24.33 -2.37 -3.55
N GLU A 3 23.62 -3.49 -3.69
CA GLU A 3 22.30 -3.70 -3.12
C GLU A 3 22.42 -3.71 -1.60
N ILE A 4 22.14 -2.57 -0.96
CA ILE A 4 21.84 -2.57 0.47
C ILE A 4 20.58 -3.42 0.60
N GLN A 5 20.70 -4.59 1.23
CA GLN A 5 19.56 -5.43 1.56
C GLN A 5 18.70 -4.70 2.58
N SER A 6 17.82 -3.83 2.09
CA SER A 6 16.88 -3.12 2.93
C SER A 6 15.84 -4.11 3.45
N ARG A 7 15.74 -4.15 4.77
CA ARG A 7 14.74 -4.96 5.47
C ARG A 7 13.80 -4.04 6.22
N HIS A 8 12.52 -4.17 5.95
CA HIS A 8 11.48 -3.34 6.54
C HIS A 8 10.40 -4.21 7.17
N THR A 9 9.94 -3.78 8.34
CA THR A 9 8.73 -4.33 8.96
C THR A 9 7.56 -3.49 8.49
N LEU A 10 6.54 -4.15 7.98
CA LEU A 10 5.30 -3.54 7.52
C LEU A 10 4.10 -4.16 8.22
N TRP A 11 3.00 -3.42 8.24
CA TRP A 11 1.74 -3.80 8.82
C TRP A 11 0.65 -3.71 7.76
N ARG A 12 -0.13 -4.78 7.64
CA ARG A 12 -1.28 -4.86 6.72
C ARG A 12 -2.53 -5.16 7.51
N ALA A 13 -3.55 -4.32 7.39
CA ALA A 13 -4.89 -4.59 7.90
C ALA A 13 -5.81 -5.04 6.75
N PHE A 14 -6.57 -6.11 6.96
CA PHE A 14 -7.50 -6.64 5.95
C PHE A 14 -8.61 -7.50 6.57
N VAL A 15 -9.64 -7.83 5.78
CA VAL A 15 -10.80 -8.59 6.25
C VAL A 15 -10.38 -10.03 6.65
N PRO A 16 -10.73 -10.53 7.86
CA PRO A 16 -10.32 -11.84 8.36
C PRO A 16 -10.66 -13.04 7.47
N ARG A 17 -11.69 -12.94 6.62
CA ARG A 17 -12.04 -13.96 5.62
C ARG A 17 -10.86 -14.38 4.74
N TRP A 18 -9.91 -13.47 4.52
CA TRP A 18 -8.74 -13.69 3.66
C TRP A 18 -7.48 -14.11 4.44
N ALA A 19 -7.58 -14.46 5.73
CA ALA A 19 -6.43 -14.81 6.57
C ALA A 19 -5.58 -15.96 6.00
N HIS A 20 -6.17 -16.85 5.20
CA HIS A 20 -5.49 -17.96 4.53
C HIS A 20 -4.58 -17.52 3.36
N LEU A 21 -4.69 -16.26 2.90
CA LEU A 21 -3.90 -15.69 1.80
C LEU A 21 -3.45 -14.25 2.13
N PRO A 22 -2.58 -14.05 3.14
CA PRO A 22 -2.20 -12.73 3.64
C PRO A 22 -1.37 -11.90 2.64
N LEU A 23 -0.85 -12.54 1.60
CA LEU A 23 -0.11 -11.91 0.50
C LEU A 23 -0.94 -11.78 -0.78
N SER A 24 -2.22 -12.17 -0.76
CA SER A 24 -3.10 -11.99 -1.90
C SER A 24 -3.37 -10.50 -2.12
N GLY A 25 -2.99 -10.01 -3.30
CA GLY A 25 -3.27 -8.66 -3.78
C GLY A 25 -4.58 -8.55 -4.57
N GLU A 26 -5.38 -9.62 -4.61
CA GLU A 26 -6.57 -9.74 -5.47
C GLU A 26 -7.66 -8.72 -5.16
N GLY A 27 -7.80 -8.30 -3.90
CA GLY A 27 -8.75 -7.24 -3.55
C GLY A 27 -8.42 -5.93 -4.26
N ALA A 28 -7.15 -5.53 -4.24
CA ALA A 28 -6.67 -4.35 -4.95
C ALA A 28 -6.74 -4.53 -6.47
N ALA A 29 -6.49 -5.74 -6.99
CA ALA A 29 -6.68 -6.02 -8.41
C ALA A 29 -8.14 -5.84 -8.84
N ARG A 30 -9.10 -6.30 -8.02
CA ARG A 30 -10.52 -6.29 -8.39
C ARG A 30 -11.13 -4.89 -8.41
N PHE A 31 -10.77 -4.06 -7.43
CA PHE A 31 -11.39 -2.74 -7.25
C PHE A 31 -10.48 -1.58 -7.65
N GLY A 32 -9.21 -1.85 -7.94
CA GLY A 32 -8.20 -0.81 -8.06
C GLY A 32 -7.87 -0.20 -6.70
N GLY A 33 -6.94 0.74 -6.72
CA GLY A 33 -6.61 1.55 -5.56
C GLY A 33 -5.84 2.79 -6.01
N ARG A 34 -5.50 3.66 -5.06
CA ARG A 34 -4.75 4.89 -5.34
C ARG A 34 -3.50 4.67 -6.18
N TRP A 35 -2.80 3.57 -5.89
CA TRP A 35 -1.48 3.26 -6.44
C TRP A 35 -1.48 2.04 -7.37
N ASN A 36 -2.66 1.51 -7.75
CA ASN A 36 -2.74 0.39 -8.68
C ASN A 36 -4.01 0.44 -9.56
N PRO A 37 -3.89 0.19 -10.86
CA PRO A 37 -5.06 0.02 -11.72
C PRO A 37 -5.77 -1.31 -11.42
N VAL A 38 -7.02 -1.41 -11.89
CA VAL A 38 -7.78 -2.67 -11.90
C VAL A 38 -7.01 -3.73 -12.71
N GLY A 39 -7.11 -4.98 -12.28
CA GLY A 39 -6.43 -6.14 -12.87
C GLY A 39 -5.01 -6.38 -12.34
N HIS A 40 -4.47 -5.51 -11.49
CA HIS A 40 -3.10 -5.61 -10.99
C HIS A 40 -3.06 -5.93 -9.49
N PRO A 41 -2.69 -7.17 -9.09
CA PRO A 41 -2.56 -7.53 -7.69
C PRO A 41 -1.55 -6.66 -6.95
N THR A 42 -1.99 -6.02 -5.86
CA THR A 42 -1.17 -5.09 -5.09
C THR A 42 -1.40 -5.28 -3.59
N ILE A 43 -0.32 -5.18 -2.81
CA ILE A 43 -0.36 -5.20 -1.35
C ILE A 43 -0.21 -3.78 -0.83
N TYR A 44 -1.21 -3.31 -0.08
CA TYR A 44 -1.13 -2.09 0.70
C TYR A 44 -0.67 -2.44 2.11
N ALA A 45 0.42 -1.82 2.56
CA ALA A 45 0.95 -1.99 3.91
C ALA A 45 1.62 -0.70 4.37
N ALA A 46 1.70 -0.49 5.68
CA ALA A 46 2.30 0.69 6.30
C ALA A 46 3.47 0.32 7.20
N PHE A 47 4.39 1.26 7.45
CA PHE A 47 5.48 1.06 8.41
C PHE A 47 5.00 1.03 9.86
N GLU A 48 3.86 1.66 10.15
CA GLU A 48 3.28 1.74 11.48
C GLU A 48 1.93 1.02 11.55
N LEU A 49 1.70 0.33 12.66
CA LEU A 49 0.45 -0.37 12.96
C LEU A 49 -0.74 0.60 12.98
N SER A 50 -0.55 1.76 13.62
CA SER A 50 -1.52 2.86 13.71
C SER A 50 -1.99 3.31 12.33
N THR A 51 -1.06 3.49 11.41
CA THR A 51 -1.36 3.90 10.03
C THR A 51 -2.13 2.81 9.28
N ALA A 52 -1.70 1.55 9.37
CA ALA A 52 -2.42 0.44 8.74
C ALA A 52 -3.87 0.33 9.26
N TRP A 53 -4.06 0.53 10.57
CA TRP A 53 -5.37 0.55 11.20
C TRP A 53 -6.24 1.74 10.76
N ALA A 54 -5.66 2.94 10.73
CA ALA A 54 -6.37 4.15 10.33
C ALA A 54 -6.84 4.08 8.87
N GLU A 55 -5.96 3.64 7.95
CA GLU A 55 -6.29 3.46 6.52
C GLU A 55 -7.44 2.46 6.32
N TYR A 56 -7.41 1.32 7.02
CA TYR A 56 -8.48 0.32 6.94
C TYR A 56 -9.83 0.86 7.43
N ASN A 57 -9.82 1.75 8.43
CA ASN A 57 -11.03 2.32 9.03
C ASN A 57 -11.46 3.66 8.43
N GLN A 58 -10.88 4.09 7.30
CA GLN A 58 -11.33 5.32 6.60
C GLN A 58 -12.78 5.23 6.09
N SER A 59 -13.31 4.01 5.91
CA SER A 59 -14.69 3.80 5.50
C SER A 59 -15.64 3.79 6.70
N PHE A 60 -16.82 4.39 6.55
CA PHE A 60 -17.81 4.61 7.62
C PHE A 60 -18.34 3.34 8.34
N VAL A 61 -18.07 2.15 7.82
CA VAL A 61 -18.50 0.88 8.43
C VAL A 61 -17.28 0.16 9.00
N GLN A 62 -17.20 0.12 10.32
CA GLN A 62 -16.18 -0.66 11.03
C GLN A 62 -16.50 -2.15 10.91
N HIS A 63 -15.56 -2.87 10.29
CA HIS A 63 -15.59 -4.33 10.21
C HIS A 63 -14.43 -4.88 11.03
N PRO A 64 -14.53 -6.11 11.57
CA PRO A 64 -13.37 -6.76 12.19
C PRO A 64 -12.21 -6.78 11.19
N ALA A 65 -11.02 -6.40 11.65
CA ALA A 65 -9.80 -6.42 10.86
C ALA A 65 -8.83 -7.48 11.41
N LEU A 66 -8.17 -8.19 10.50
CA LEU A 66 -6.98 -8.95 10.82
C LEU A 66 -5.77 -8.06 10.51
N ILE A 67 -4.80 -8.03 11.43
CA ILE A 67 -3.53 -7.33 11.22
C ILE A 67 -2.44 -8.38 11.04
N ALA A 68 -1.72 -8.30 9.93
CA ALA A 68 -0.51 -9.08 9.68
C ALA A 68 0.73 -8.19 9.76
N GLN A 69 1.76 -8.68 10.44
CA GLN A 69 3.11 -8.16 10.34
C GLN A 69 3.80 -8.84 9.15
N LEU A 70 4.37 -8.04 8.26
CA LEU A 70 5.07 -8.48 7.07
C LEU A 70 6.54 -8.04 7.16
N GLU A 71 7.43 -8.88 6.65
CA GLU A 71 8.83 -8.53 6.48
C GLU A 71 9.11 -8.34 4.98
N LEU A 72 9.49 -7.13 4.59
CA LEU A 72 9.86 -6.80 3.23
C LEU A 72 11.39 -6.85 3.13
N ARG A 73 11.90 -7.57 2.13
CA ARG A 73 13.33 -7.70 1.85
C ARG A 73 13.61 -7.41 0.38
N ASN A 74 14.72 -6.73 0.10
CA ASN A 74 15.26 -6.54 -1.25
C ASN A 74 14.26 -5.92 -2.24
N ALA A 75 13.38 -5.06 -1.74
CA ALA A 75 12.37 -4.42 -2.58
C ALA A 75 12.97 -3.21 -3.31
N ARG A 76 12.67 -3.12 -4.61
CA ARG A 76 12.97 -1.95 -5.43
C ARG A 76 11.77 -1.01 -5.39
N LEU A 77 11.80 -0.07 -4.45
CA LEU A 77 10.72 0.89 -4.25
C LEU A 77 11.06 2.23 -4.90
N ALA A 78 10.07 2.85 -5.53
CA ALA A 78 10.12 4.26 -5.88
C ALA A 78 9.72 5.06 -4.64
N ASP A 79 10.66 5.83 -4.08
CA ASP A 79 10.37 6.69 -2.93
C ASP A 79 9.71 7.99 -3.40
N LEU A 80 8.38 7.98 -3.52
CA LEU A 80 7.60 9.16 -3.91
C LEU A 80 7.52 10.23 -2.81
N THR A 81 8.18 10.04 -1.66
CA THR A 81 8.33 11.07 -0.62
C THR A 81 9.59 11.92 -0.84
N SER A 82 10.53 11.45 -1.64
CA SER A 82 11.74 12.17 -2.02
C SER A 82 11.49 13.13 -3.17
N ALA A 83 11.83 14.40 -2.99
CA ALA A 83 11.76 15.40 -4.05
C ALA A 83 12.63 15.03 -5.27
N GLU A 84 13.82 14.45 -5.04
CA GLU A 84 14.72 14.00 -6.12
C GLU A 84 14.11 12.86 -6.93
N ALA A 85 13.42 11.92 -6.26
CA ALA A 85 12.74 10.83 -6.94
C ALA A 85 11.56 11.34 -7.76
N LEU A 86 10.74 12.24 -7.22
CA LEU A 86 9.63 12.86 -7.94
C LEU A 86 10.12 13.57 -9.22
N GLU A 87 11.19 14.35 -9.14
CA GLU A 87 11.81 15.01 -10.30
C GLU A 87 12.29 13.99 -11.34
N ARG A 88 12.97 12.92 -10.90
CA ARG A 88 13.47 11.85 -11.77
C ARG A 88 12.37 11.15 -12.56
N TRP A 89 11.18 11.02 -11.99
CA TRP A 89 10.02 10.40 -12.64
C TRP A 89 9.10 11.40 -13.34
N CYS A 90 9.47 12.70 -13.35
CA CYS A 90 8.64 13.79 -13.88
C CYS A 90 7.23 13.83 -13.26
N VAL A 91 7.13 13.55 -11.96
CA VAL A 91 5.90 13.55 -11.18
C VAL A 91 5.92 14.72 -10.21
N THR A 92 4.81 15.45 -10.07
CA THR A 92 4.68 16.49 -9.05
C THR A 92 4.15 15.92 -7.73
N SER A 93 4.36 16.65 -6.62
CA SER A 93 3.82 16.27 -5.31
C SER A 93 2.29 16.15 -5.27
N ASP A 94 1.59 16.74 -6.26
CA ASP A 94 0.13 16.67 -6.39
C ASP A 94 -0.37 15.23 -6.58
N ILE A 95 0.53 14.31 -6.98
CA ILE A 95 0.23 12.87 -7.00
C ILE A 95 -0.29 12.39 -5.64
N HIS A 96 0.11 12.99 -4.52
CA HIS A 96 -0.36 12.67 -3.16
C HIS A 96 -1.73 13.26 -2.81
N GLN A 97 -2.22 14.21 -3.60
CA GLN A 97 -3.53 14.88 -3.41
C GLN A 97 -4.60 14.42 -4.40
N CYS A 98 -4.24 13.60 -5.41
CA CYS A 98 -5.19 13.03 -6.36
C CYS A 98 -6.36 12.28 -5.66
N GLU A 99 -7.59 12.72 -5.95
CA GLU A 99 -8.85 12.10 -5.56
C GLU A 99 -9.19 10.90 -6.47
N TRP A 100 -8.40 9.84 -6.35
CA TRP A 100 -8.51 8.64 -7.17
C TRP A 100 -9.86 7.90 -7.04
N ARG A 101 -10.61 8.14 -5.95
CA ARG A 101 -11.92 7.52 -5.72
C ARG A 101 -13.04 8.15 -6.55
N ASP A 102 -12.85 9.39 -7.00
CA ASP A 102 -13.87 10.15 -7.74
C ASP A 102 -13.74 10.02 -9.27
N LEU A 103 -12.76 9.24 -9.75
CA LEU A 103 -12.51 9.01 -11.18
C LEU A 103 -13.38 7.89 -11.79
N VAL A 104 -14.60 7.67 -11.28
CA VAL A 104 -15.55 6.67 -11.79
C VAL A 104 -16.44 7.26 -12.88
#